data_AF-A0A934DJ75-F1
#
_entry.id   AF-A0A934DJ75-F1
#
_cell.length_a   1.000
_cell.length_b   1.000
_cell.length_c   1.000
_cell.angle_alpha   90.00
_cell.angle_beta   90.00
_cell.angle_gamma   90.00
#
_symmetry.space_group_name_H-M   'P 1'
#
loop_
_entity.id
_entity.type
_entity.pdbx_description
1 polymer ?
#
loop_
_entity_poly.entity_id
_entity_poly.type
_entity_poly.pdbx_seq_one_letter_code
_entity_poly.pdbx_strand_id
1 'polypeptide(L)' 'MQQMILTPLELCLGAAFLSMLTAVAVRMLFGSKFVTREEHEKDAADHRLILRMVRALVVHSSMPNDMKEEILNDRGSK' A
#
# COMPACT_ATOMS: atom_id res chain seq x y z
N MET A 1 -24.29 -41.86 -19.34
CA MET A 1 -23.85 -40.55 -18.82
C MET A 1 -24.68 -40.25 -17.59
N GLN A 2 -24.13 -40.51 -16.39
CA GLN A 2 -24.84 -40.30 -15.13
C GLN A 2 -25.16 -38.81 -14.96
N GLN A 3 -26.43 -38.49 -14.75
CA GLN A 3 -26.85 -37.14 -14.42
C GLN A 3 -26.42 -36.86 -12.97
N MET A 4 -25.45 -35.97 -12.79
CA MET A 4 -25.13 -35.37 -11.50
C MET A 4 -26.26 -34.41 -11.13
N ILE A 5 -27.37 -34.94 -10.61
CA ILE A 5 -28.41 -34.12 -10.00
C ILE A 5 -28.04 -33.99 -8.54
N LEU A 6 -27.17 -33.02 -8.24
CA LEU A 6 -26.93 -32.59 -6.87
C LEU A 6 -28.30 -32.24 -6.26
N THR A 7 -28.61 -32.71 -5.06
CA THR A 7 -29.93 -32.44 -4.49
C THR A 7 -30.10 -30.92 -4.32
N PRO A 8 -31.32 -30.37 -4.49
CA PRO A 8 -31.53 -28.92 -4.38
C PRO A 8 -31.07 -28.37 -3.01
N LEU A 9 -31.10 -29.20 -1.97
CA LEU A 9 -30.57 -28.87 -0.64
C LEU A 9 -29.03 -28.75 -0.64
N GLU A 10 -28.32 -29.71 -1.24
CA GLU A 10 -26.86 -29.68 -1.37
C GLU A 10 -26.38 -28.51 -2.24
N LEU A 11 -27.15 -28.15 -3.28
CA LEU A 11 -26.85 -26.99 -4.11
C LEU A 11 -26.91 -25.69 -3.30
N CYS A 12 -27.97 -25.51 -2.50
CA CYS A 12 -28.11 -24.35 -1.62
C CYS A 12 -26.99 -24.28 -0.58
N LEU A 13 -26.65 -25.41 0.04
CA LEU A 13 -25.63 -25.45 1.08
C LEU A 13 -24.23 -25.21 0.49
N GLY A 14 -23.94 -25.78 -0.68
CA GLY A 14 -22.71 -25.55 -1.43
C GLY A 14 -22.57 -24.09 -1.88
N ALA A 15 -23.65 -23.47 -2.36
CA ALA A 15 -23.65 -22.06 -2.78
C ALA A 15 -23.40 -21.10 -1.60
N ALA A 16 -24.00 -21.36 -0.44
CA ALA A 16 -23.78 -20.57 0.77
C ALA A 16 -22.30 -20.66 1.22
N PHE A 17 -21.73 -21.86 1.18
CA PHE A 17 -20.32 -22.07 1.54
C PHE A 17 -19.38 -21.37 0.54
N LEU A 18 -19.66 -21.48 -0.76
CA LEU A 18 -18.88 -20.83 -1.80
C LEU A 18 -18.95 -19.30 -1.68
N SER A 19 -20.12 -18.75 -1.36
CA SER A 19 -20.31 -17.31 -1.12
C SER A 19 -19.45 -16.82 0.05
N MET A 20 -19.44 -17.55 1.17
CA MET A 20 -18.63 -17.22 2.33
C MET A 20 -17.14 -17.26 2.01
N LEU A 21 -16.67 -18.32 1.33
CA LEU A 21 -15.28 -18.43 0.91
C LEU A 21 -14.86 -17.31 -0.05
N THR A 22 -15.73 -16.98 -1.01
CA THR A 22 -15.48 -15.89 -1.96
C THR A 22 -15.39 -14.54 -1.25
N ALA A 23 -16.28 -14.27 -0.28
CA ALA A 23 -16.25 -13.05 0.51
C ALA A 23 -14.96 -12.91 1.33
N VAL A 24 -14.52 -13.98 1.98
CA VAL A 24 -13.26 -13.99 2.75
C VAL A 24 -12.05 -13.86 1.83
N ALA A 25 -12.03 -14.55 0.68
CA ALA A 25 -10.96 -14.46 -0.30
C ALA A 25 -10.82 -13.05 -0.87
N VAL A 26 -11.94 -12.41 -1.22
CA VAL A 26 -11.96 -11.00 -1.65
C VAL A 26 -11.43 -10.12 -0.52
N ARG A 27 -11.87 -10.32 0.72
CA ARG A 27 -11.38 -9.53 1.86
C ARG A 27 -9.89 -9.69 2.11
N MET A 28 -9.31 -10.87 1.90
CA MET A 28 -7.86 -11.09 2.03
C MET A 28 -7.06 -10.50 0.86
N LEU A 29 -7.53 -10.68 -0.38
CA LEU A 29 -6.88 -10.17 -1.58
C LEU A 29 -6.87 -8.64 -1.63
N PHE A 30 -7.95 -8.01 -1.19
CA PHE A 30 -8.09 -6.56 -1.19
C PHE A 30 -7.65 -5.92 0.13
N GLY A 31 -7.77 -6.60 1.27
CA GLY A 31 -7.35 -6.08 2.58
C GLY A 31 -5.84 -5.85 2.69
N SER A 32 -5.03 -6.51 1.84
CA SER A 32 -3.58 -6.31 1.76
C SER A 32 -3.15 -5.30 0.68
N LYS A 33 -4.07 -4.77 -0.13
CA LYS A 33 -3.80 -3.75 -1.17
C LYS A 33 -4.49 -2.40 -0.96
N PHE A 34 -5.42 -2.30 -0.02
CA PHE A 34 -5.88 -1.01 0.47
C PHE A 34 -4.86 -0.47 1.47
N VAL A 35 -3.76 0.10 0.98
CA VAL A 35 -3.13 1.21 1.71
C VAL A 35 -4.24 2.24 1.83
N THR A 36 -4.83 2.32 3.02
CA THR A 36 -5.86 3.32 3.26
C THR A 36 -5.24 4.68 2.99
N ARG A 37 -6.04 5.60 2.45
CA ARG A 37 -5.55 6.94 2.10
C ARG A 37 -4.87 7.63 3.30
N GLU A 38 -5.30 7.26 4.51
CA GLU A 38 -4.72 7.66 5.79
C GLU A 38 -3.30 7.10 6.03
N GLU A 39 -3.01 5.86 5.64
CA GLU A 39 -1.66 5.28 5.76
C GLU A 39 -0.70 5.90 4.73
N HIS A 40 -1.17 6.14 3.49
CA HIS A 40 -0.36 6.84 2.49
C HIS A 40 -0.05 8.29 2.90
N GLU A 41 -0.98 8.98 3.59
CA GLU A 41 -0.76 10.33 4.08
C GLU A 41 0.25 10.37 5.24
N LYS A 42 0.21 9.36 6.13
CA LYS A 42 1.21 9.21 7.21
C LYS A 42 2.60 8.89 6.66
N ASP A 43 2.73 7.94 5.74
CA ASP A 43 4.01 7.62 5.11
C ASP A 43 4.58 8.83 4.32
N ALA A 44 3.72 9.56 3.62
CA ALA A 44 4.13 10.79 2.93
C ALA A 44 4.58 11.89 3.91
N ALA A 45 3.91 12.03 5.06
CA ALA A 45 4.30 12.98 6.10
C ALA A 45 5.64 12.60 6.75
N ASP A 46 5.85 11.31 7.05
CA ASP A 46 7.08 10.79 7.64
C ASP A 46 8.27 10.93 6.69
N HIS A 47 8.11 10.59 5.41
CA HIS A 47 9.14 10.83 4.40
C HIS A 47 9.45 12.32 4.23
N ARG A 48 8.43 13.19 4.29
CA ARG A 48 8.64 14.64 4.22
C ARG A 48 9.37 15.18 5.45
N LEU A 49 9.14 14.61 6.63
CA LEU A 49 9.86 14.95 7.86
C LEU A 49 11.34 14.56 7.74
N ILE A 50 11.61 13.32 7.30
CA ILE A 50 12.98 12.82 7.08
C ILE A 50 13.72 13.70 6.07
N LEU A 51 13.10 14.05 4.94
CA LEU A 51 13.70 14.94 3.94
C LEU A 51 14.00 16.33 4.51
N ARG A 52 13.13 16.88 5.37
CA ARG A 52 13.38 18.16 6.07
C ARG A 52 14.56 18.05 7.03
N MET A 53 14.67 16.94 7.77
CA MET A 53 15.78 16.71 8.70
C MET A 53 17.12 16.56 7.96
N VAL A 54 17.15 15.78 6.88
CA VAL A 54 18.34 15.65 6.02
C VAL A 54 18.71 17.00 5.41
N ARG A 55 17.73 17.78 4.94
CA ARG A 55 17.97 19.12 4.41
C ARG A 55 18.58 20.05 5.45
N ALA A 56 18.07 20.03 6.68
CA ALA A 56 18.62 20.81 7.79
C ALA A 56 20.06 20.38 8.13
N LEU A 57 20.33 19.08 8.10
CA LEU A 57 21.68 18.54 8.33
C LEU A 57 22.66 19.02 7.26
N VAL A 58 22.27 19.00 5.99
CA VAL A 58 23.10 19.48 4.87
C VAL A 58 23.42 20.97 5.04
N VAL A 59 22.43 21.80 5.40
CA VAL A 59 22.62 23.23 5.65
C VAL A 59 23.67 23.50 6.74
N HIS A 60 23.58 22.77 7.87
CA HIS A 60 24.47 22.94 9.02
C HIS A 60 25.79 22.14 8.94
N SER A 61 25.96 21.30 7.92
CA SER A 61 27.20 20.55 7.72
C SER A 61 28.37 21.47 7.35
N SER A 62 29.60 21.04 7.61
CA SER A 62 30.84 21.74 7.26
C SER A 62 31.21 21.63 5.76
N MET A 63 30.24 21.32 4.90
CA MET A 63 30.39 21.11 3.46
C MET A 63 30.53 22.47 2.74
N PRO A 64 31.26 22.55 1.60
CA PRO A 64 31.36 23.79 0.84
C PRO A 64 30.01 24.17 0.18
N ASN A 65 29.78 25.47 0.02
CA ASN A 65 28.44 26.02 -0.28
C ASN A 65 27.94 25.67 -1.69
N ASP A 66 28.85 25.53 -2.64
CA ASP A 66 28.59 25.02 -4.00
C ASP A 66 27.95 23.63 -3.96
N MET A 67 28.52 22.72 -3.18
CA MET A 67 28.02 21.35 -3.02
C MET A 67 26.70 21.32 -2.23
N LYS A 68 26.51 22.24 -1.27
CA LYS A 68 25.22 22.40 -0.58
C LYS A 68 24.12 22.85 -1.53
N GLU A 69 24.39 23.85 -2.35
CA GLU A 69 23.40 24.37 -3.30
C GLU A 69 22.99 23.32 -4.32
N GLU A 70 23.94 22.52 -4.82
CA GLU A 70 23.65 21.38 -5.70
C GLU A 70 22.70 20.37 -5.04
N ILE A 71 23.03 19.90 -3.84
CA ILE A 71 22.25 18.88 -3.12
C ILE A 71 20.87 19.41 -2.69
N LEU A 72 20.77 20.69 -2.31
CA LEU A 72 19.51 21.29 -1.85
C LEU A 72 18.56 21.65 -2.99
N ASN A 73 19.10 21.85 -4.21
CA ASN A 73 18.33 22.21 -5.40
C ASN A 73 18.00 21.01 -6.29
N ASP A 74 18.68 19.86 -6.10
CA ASP A 74 18.32 18.63 -6.77
C ASP A 74 16.94 18.13 -6.27
N ARG A 75 15.89 18.46 -7.01
CA ARG A 75 14.48 18.17 -6.66
C ARG A 75 14.08 16.72 -6.94
N GLY A 76 15.04 15.80 -7.02
CA GLY A 76 14.78 14.44 -7.50
C GLY A 76 14.25 14.51 -8.92
N SER A 77 15.09 14.99 -9.86
CA SER A 77 14.77 14.88 -11.28
C SER A 77 14.69 13.41 -11.65
N LYS A 78 13.47 12.89 -11.80
CA LYS A 78 13.22 11.69 -12.61
C LYS A 78 13.31 12.05 -14.08
#